data_AF-A0A4R3PSF8-F1
#
_entry.id   AF-A0A4R3PSF8-F1
#
_cell.length_a   1.000
_cell.length_b   1.000
_cell.length_c   1.000
_cell.angle_alpha   90.00
_cell.angle_beta   90.00
_cell.angle_gamma   90.00
#
_symmetry.space_group_name_H-M   'P 1'
#
loop_
_entity.id
_entity.type
_entity.pdbx_description
1 polymer ?
#
loop_
_entity_poly.entity_id
_entity_poly.type
_entity_poly.pdbx_seq_one_letter_code
_entity_poly.pdbx_strand_id
1 'polypeptide(L)' 'MSTNVNLEPAQIIAYFVRRWQIEVTFAETRAHLGVETQRQWNDKAIMRTTPSLLALYSL' A
#
# COMPACT_ATOMS: atom_id res chain seq x y z
N MET A 1 16.44 1.25 6.11
CA MET A 1 17.55 0.44 6.68
C MET A 1 17.43 -0.97 6.15
N SER A 2 18.53 -1.56 5.66
CA SER A 2 18.60 -2.97 5.28
C SER A 2 19.36 -3.74 6.35
N THR A 3 18.92 -4.94 6.69
CA THR A 3 19.66 -5.87 7.57
C THR A 3 20.67 -6.71 6.80
N ASN A 4 20.62 -6.72 5.47
CA ASN A 4 21.60 -7.40 4.62
C ASN A 4 22.80 -6.47 4.37
N VAL A 5 23.97 -6.88 4.87
CA VAL A 5 25.24 -6.15 4.79
C VAL A 5 26.00 -6.33 3.48
N ASN A 6 25.57 -7.28 2.63
CA ASN A 6 26.21 -7.61 1.36
C ASN A 6 25.54 -6.93 0.16
N LEU A 7 24.71 -5.90 0.39
CA LEU A 7 24.05 -5.17 -0.69
C LEU A 7 24.99 -4.16 -1.32
N GLU A 8 25.08 -4.20 -2.65
CA GLU A 8 25.78 -3.17 -3.40
C GLU A 8 25.04 -1.82 -3.32
N PRO A 9 25.74 -0.68 -3.31
CA PRO A 9 25.12 0.65 -3.20
C PRO A 9 24.01 0.89 -4.24
N ALA A 10 24.20 0.43 -5.47
CA ALA A 10 23.20 0.55 -6.54
C ALA A 10 21.90 -0.23 -6.21
N GLN A 11 22.00 -1.38 -5.55
CA GLN A 11 20.85 -2.17 -5.13
C GLN A 11 20.07 -1.48 -4.01
N ILE A 12 20.77 -0.84 -3.07
CA ILE A 12 20.14 -0.06 -2.00
C ILE A 12 19.29 1.06 -2.59
N ILE A 13 19.82 1.81 -3.56
CA ILE A 13 19.09 2.88 -4.23
C ILE A 13 17.88 2.31 -4.99
N ALA A 14 18.07 1.23 -5.75
CA ALA A 14 16.98 0.58 -6.48
C ALA A 14 15.84 0.12 -5.54
N TYR A 15 16.15 -0.47 -4.38
CA TYR A 15 15.14 -0.85 -3.40
C TYR A 15 14.45 0.35 -2.76
N PHE A 16 15.19 1.42 -2.48
CA PHE A 16 14.61 2.65 -1.94
C PHE A 16 13.60 3.26 -2.92
N VAL A 17 13.92 3.32 -4.21
CA VAL A 17 13.04 3.85 -5.26
C VAL A 17 11.75 3.01 -5.38
N ARG A 18 11.84 1.68 -5.29
CA ARG A 18 10.66 0.79 -5.35
C ARG A 18 9.61 1.07 -4.27
N ARG A 19 10.02 1.63 -3.11
CA ARG A 19 9.08 2.01 -2.04
C ARG A 19 7.96 2.93 -2.54
N TRP A 20 8.23 3.78 -3.54
CA TRP A 20 7.26 4.76 -4.01
C TRP A 20 6.00 4.15 -4.64
N GLN A 21 6.08 2.91 -5.12
CA GLN A 21 4.93 2.22 -5.70
C GLN A 21 3.78 2.06 -4.69
N ILE A 22 4.05 1.98 -3.38
CA ILE A 22 2.98 1.86 -2.37
C ILE A 22 2.16 3.14 -2.23
N GLU A 23 2.77 4.31 -2.41
CA GLU A 23 2.08 5.60 -2.34
C GLU A 23 1.08 5.73 -3.52
N VAL A 24 1.49 5.21 -4.69
CA VAL A 24 0.63 5.14 -5.89
C VAL A 24 -0.57 4.23 -5.64
N THR A 25 -0.35 3.02 -5.11
CA THR A 25 -1.44 2.12 -4.72
C THR A 25 -2.41 2.79 -3.74
N PHE A 26 -1.94 3.48 -2.69
CA PHE A 26 -2.83 4.16 -1.75
C PHE A 26 -3.62 5.30 -2.40
N ALA A 27 -2.96 6.12 -3.23
CA ALA A 27 -3.63 7.21 -3.94
C ALA A 27 -4.71 6.68 -4.88
N GLU A 28 -4.41 5.65 -5.65
CA GLU A 28 -5.33 5.06 -6.63
C GLU A 28 -6.47 4.29 -5.96
N THR A 29 -6.19 3.52 -4.89
CA THR A 29 -7.25 2.83 -4.13
C THR A 29 -8.22 3.83 -3.49
N ARG A 30 -7.73 5.00 -3.03
CA ARG A 30 -8.58 6.09 -2.54
C ARG A 30 -9.42 6.71 -3.67
N ALA A 31 -8.78 7.02 -4.80
CA ALA A 31 -9.42 7.69 -5.93
C ALA A 31 -10.48 6.82 -6.63
N HIS A 32 -10.22 5.52 -6.78
CA HIS A 32 -11.06 4.63 -7.59
C HIS A 32 -11.98 3.73 -6.76
N LEU A 33 -11.57 3.33 -5.56
CA LEU A 33 -12.33 2.40 -4.72
C LEU A 33 -12.90 3.05 -3.45
N GLY A 34 -12.63 4.33 -3.22
CA GLY A 34 -13.29 5.12 -2.17
C GLY A 34 -12.95 4.69 -0.74
N VAL A 35 -11.74 4.18 -0.50
CA VAL A 35 -11.28 3.67 0.82
C VAL A 35 -11.58 4.64 1.98
N GLU A 36 -11.34 5.94 1.80
CA GLU A 36 -11.55 6.94 2.87
C GLU A 36 -12.99 7.45 2.96
N THR A 37 -13.82 7.12 1.98
CA THR A 37 -15.21 7.57 1.88
C THR A 37 -16.23 6.50 2.29
N GLN A 38 -15.76 5.37 2.83
CA GLN A 38 -16.62 4.33 3.36
C GLN A 38 -17.47 4.86 4.53
N ARG A 39 -18.78 4.57 4.53
CA ARG A 39 -19.72 4.96 5.58
C ARG A 39 -20.12 3.80 6.49
N GLN A 40 -19.14 2.96 6.84
CA GLN A 40 -19.35 1.83 7.75
C GLN A 40 -19.48 2.34 9.20
N TRP A 41 -20.40 1.78 9.97
CA TRP A 41 -20.76 2.25 11.33
C TRP A 41 -20.15 1.42 12.46
N ASN A 42 -19.23 0.50 12.14
CA ASN A 42 -18.59 -0.38 13.12
C ASN A 42 -17.16 -0.70 12.69
N ASP A 43 -16.22 -0.65 13.62
CA ASP A 43 -14.80 -0.98 13.45
C ASP A 43 -14.58 -2.33 12.76
N LYS A 44 -15.40 -3.34 13.08
CA LYS A 44 -15.31 -4.67 12.44
C LYS A 44 -15.58 -4.61 10.94
N ALA A 45 -16.46 -3.72 10.48
CA ALA A 45 -16.73 -3.57 9.05
C ALA A 45 -15.57 -2.86 8.33
N ILE A 46 -14.97 -1.85 8.95
CA ILE A 46 -13.78 -1.15 8.44
C ILE A 46 -12.60 -2.13 8.34
N MET A 47 -12.31 -2.89 9.41
CA MET A 47 -11.22 -3.87 9.44
C MET A 47 -11.32 -4.96 8.36
N ARG A 48 -12.54 -5.29 7.91
CA ARG A 48 -12.74 -6.27 6.84
C ARG A 48 -12.65 -5.64 5.45
N THR A 49 -13.22 -4.46 5.25
CA THR A 49 -13.42 -3.89 3.91
C THR A 49 -12.17 -3.17 3.40
N THR A 50 -11.41 -2.48 4.25
CA THR A 50 -10.16 -1.82 3.85
C THR A 50 -9.14 -2.78 3.21
N PRO A 51 -8.78 -3.93 3.81
CA PRO A 51 -7.86 -4.87 3.17
C PRO A 51 -8.44 -5.48 1.89
N SER A 52 -9.75 -5.71 1.80
CA SER A 52 -10.38 -6.20 0.58
C SER A 52 -10.32 -5.19 -0.58
N LEU A 53 -10.47 -3.90 -0.32
CA LEU A 53 -10.33 -2.87 -1.36
C LEU A 53 -8.89 -2.77 -1.86
N LEU A 54 -7.89 -2.85 -0.97
CA LEU A 54 -6.48 -2.89 -1.37
C LEU A 54 -6.17 -4.13 -2.23
N ALA A 55 -6.73 -5.29 -1.86
CA ALA A 55 -6.59 -6.51 -2.66
C ALA A 55 -7.27 -6.37 -4.03
N LEU A 56 -8.47 -5.80 -4.08
CA LEU A 56 -9.21 -5.58 -5.33
C LEU A 56 -8.46 -4.67 -6.30
N TYR A 57 -7.74 -3.66 -5.81
CA TYR A 57 -6.90 -2.79 -6.63
C TYR A 57 -5.73 -3.52 -7.32
N SER A 58 -5.30 -4.66 -6.75
CA SER A 58 -4.12 -5.40 -7.20
C SER A 58 -4.43 -6.52 -8.21
N LEU A 59 -5.72 -6.72 -8.55
CA LEU A 59 -6.19 -7.72 -9.53
C LEU A 59 -6.26 -7.11 -10.94
#